data_AF-A0A0G4P4R6-F1
#
_entry.id   AF-A0A0G4P4R6-F1
#
_cell.length_a   1.000
_cell.length_b   1.000
_cell.length_c   1.000
_cell.angle_alpha   90.00
_cell.angle_beta   90.00
_cell.angle_gamma   90.00
#
_symmetry.space_group_name_H-M   'P 1'
#
loop_
_entity.id
_entity.type
_entity.pdbx_description
1 polymer ?
#
loop_
_entity_poly.entity_id
_entity_poly.type
_entity_poly.pdbx_seq_one_letter_code
_entity_poly.pdbx_strand_id
1 'polypeptide(L)' 'MDTRMLGDLKKGVISDEADFAMTAKDYFTEYYRPLIPCVNTLRKAVFPDGRR' A
#
# COMPACT_ATOMS: atom_id res chain seq x y z
N MET A 1 -13.90 -22.46 -1.65
CA MET A 1 -13.62 -21.46 -0.61
C MET A 1 -12.31 -20.79 -0.98
N ASP A 2 -12.35 -19.47 -1.01
CA ASP A 2 -11.66 -18.60 -1.96
C ASP A 2 -10.18 -18.38 -1.59
N THR A 3 -9.25 -18.87 -2.42
CA THR A 3 -7.81 -18.65 -2.23
C THR A 3 -7.37 -17.22 -2.51
N ARG A 4 -8.19 -16.40 -3.19
CA ARG A 4 -7.92 -14.97 -3.39
C ARG A 4 -8.19 -14.18 -2.11
N MET A 5 -9.26 -14.50 -1.38
CA MET A 5 -9.57 -13.91 -0.07
C MET A 5 -8.47 -14.09 0.97
N LEU A 6 -7.80 -15.25 0.99
CA LEU A 6 -6.65 -15.50 1.89
C LEU A 6 -5.38 -14.76 1.42
N GLY A 7 -5.19 -14.66 0.10
CA GLY A 7 -4.14 -13.86 -0.50
C GLY A 7 -4.27 -12.39 -0.12
N ASP A 8 -5.47 -11.82 -0.31
CA ASP A 8 -5.80 -10.43 0.02
C ASP A 8 -5.70 -10.16 1.53
N LEU A 9 -6.07 -11.12 2.39
CA LEU A 9 -5.93 -10.98 3.85
C LEU A 9 -4.47 -11.02 4.31
N LYS A 10 -3.58 -11.72 3.59
CA LYS A 10 -2.14 -11.82 3.91
C LYS A 10 -1.29 -10.81 3.12
N LYS A 11 -1.84 -10.21 2.08
CA LYS A 11 -1.25 -9.11 1.32
C LYS A 11 -1.27 -7.90 2.23
N GLY A 12 -0.19 -7.73 2.99
CA GLY A 12 -0.07 -6.60 3.91
C GLY A 12 -0.39 -5.31 3.16
N VAL A 13 -1.14 -4.41 3.79
CA VAL A 13 -1.68 -3.14 3.24
C VAL A 13 -0.64 -2.29 2.47
N ILE A 14 0.64 -2.50 2.75
CA ILE A 14 1.78 -1.81 2.15
C ILE A 14 2.19 -2.41 0.79
N SER A 15 1.81 -3.66 0.50
CA SER A 15 2.26 -4.38 -0.72
C SER A 15 1.47 -3.96 -1.97
N ASP A 16 0.22 -3.53 -1.83
CA ASP A 16 -0.57 -3.01 -2.96
C ASP A 16 -0.45 -1.48 -3.03
N GLU A 17 -0.30 -0.93 -4.25
CA GLU A 17 -0.19 0.51 -4.44
C GLU A 17 -1.48 1.24 -4.12
N ALA A 18 -2.61 0.67 -4.54
CA ALA A 18 -3.91 1.31 -4.39
C ALA A 18 -4.35 1.28 -2.93
N ASP A 19 -4.18 0.15 -2.25
CA ASP A 19 -4.52 0.02 -0.83
C ASP A 19 -3.61 0.90 0.04
N PHE A 20 -2.31 0.94 -0.28
CA PHE A 20 -1.38 1.83 0.42
C PHE A 20 -1.74 3.31 0.21
N ALA A 21 -2.03 3.73 -1.03
CA ALA A 21 -2.35 5.12 -1.33
C ALA A 21 -3.69 5.56 -0.69
N MET A 22 -4.70 4.69 -0.70
CA MET A 22 -5.99 4.95 -0.06
C MET A 22 -5.82 5.07 1.46
N THR A 23 -5.14 4.10 2.08
CA THR A 23 -4.84 4.12 3.52
C THR A 23 -4.01 5.36 3.89
N ALA A 24 -2.98 5.69 3.11
CA ALA A 24 -2.15 6.84 3.39
C ALA A 24 -2.94 8.16 3.28
N LYS A 25 -3.90 8.27 2.35
CA LYS A 25 -4.76 9.45 2.24
C LYS A 25 -5.72 9.61 3.44
N ASP A 26 -6.23 8.49 3.94
CA ASP A 26 -7.22 8.46 5.03
C ASP A 26 -6.56 8.65 6.40
N TYR A 27 -5.37 8.10 6.62
CA TYR A 27 -4.69 8.11 7.91
C TYR A 27 -3.57 9.15 8.04
N PHE A 28 -2.96 9.62 6.94
CA PHE A 28 -1.93 10.66 7.07
C PHE A 28 -2.60 11.97 7.44
N THR A 29 -2.08 12.61 8.49
CA THR A 29 -2.45 13.98 8.81
C THR A 29 -2.05 14.90 7.66
N GLU A 30 -2.73 16.04 7.54
CA GLU A 30 -2.54 16.96 6.40
C GLU A 30 -1.09 17.34 6.16
N TYR A 31 -0.31 17.46 7.24
CA TYR A 31 1.12 17.75 7.18
C TYR A 31 1.96 16.64 6.51
N TYR A 32 1.56 15.37 6.65
CA TYR A 32 2.29 14.23 6.10
C TYR A 32 1.81 13.77 4.72
N ARG A 33 0.65 14.25 4.25
CA ARG A 33 0.15 13.99 2.89
C ARG A 33 1.15 14.24 1.75
N PRO A 34 2.00 15.29 1.76
CA PRO A 34 3.01 15.46 0.70
C PRO A 34 4.09 14.36 0.68
N LEU A 35 4.22 13.56 1.74
CA LEU A 35 5.18 12.45 1.80
C LEU A 35 4.67 11.15 1.16
N ILE A 36 3.36 11.04 0.89
CA ILE A 36 2.74 9.87 0.26
C ILE A 36 3.48 9.43 -1.02
N PRO A 37 3.81 10.30 -2.00
CA PRO A 37 4.56 9.88 -3.19
C PRO A 37 5.98 9.38 -2.87
N CYS A 38 6.66 9.98 -1.89
CA CYS A 38 7.99 9.56 -1.46
C CYS A 38 7.95 8.17 -0.83
N VAL A 39 6.99 7.93 0.07
CA VAL A 39 6.84 6.63 0.74
C VAL A 39 6.37 5.56 -0.25
N ASN A 40 5.51 5.91 -1.23
CA ASN A 40 5.12 4.98 -2.30
C ASN A 40 6.32 4.60 -3.19
N THR A 41 7.26 5.51 -3.40
CA THR A 41 8.50 5.21 -4.15
C THR A 41 9.39 4.24 -3.37
N LEU A 42 9.57 4.48 -2.07
CA LEU A 42 10.30 3.56 -1.19
C LEU A 42 9.65 2.18 -1.15
N ARG A 43 8.32 2.13 -1.04
CA ARG A 43 7.51 0.91 -1.10
C ARG A 43 7.78 0.13 -2.38
N LYS A 44 7.79 0.77 -3.57
CA LYS A 44 8.11 0.11 -4.85
C LYS A 44 9.54 -0.44 -4.89
N ALA A 45 10.50 0.22 -4.23
CA ALA A 45 11.87 -0.26 -4.15
C ALA A 45 12.02 -1.46 -3.21
N VAL A 46 11.29 -1.48 -2.08
CA VAL A 46 11.32 -2.56 -1.09
C VAL A 46 10.45 -3.76 -1.52
N PHE A 47 9.34 -3.49 -2.21
CA PHE A 47 8.37 -4.47 -2.70
C PHE A 47 8.18 -4.31 -4.22
N PRO A 48 9.18 -4.70 -5.04
CA PRO A 48 9.13 -4.56 -6.49
C PRO A 48 8.03 -5.42 -7.14
N ASP A 49 7.66 -6.54 -6.50
CA ASP A 49 6.61 -7.46 -6.93
C ASP A 49 5.23 -7.15 -6.34
N GLY A 50 4.98 -5.90 -5.90
CA GLY A 50 3.67 -5.42 -5.43
C GLY A 50 2.61 -5.32 -6.53
N ARG A 51 2.49 -6.36 -7.37
CA ARG A 51 1.47 -6.54 -8.39
C ARG A 51 0.30 -7.32 -7.80
N ARG A 52 -0.88 -7.03 -8.35
CA ARG A 52 -2.19 -7.45 -7.83
C ARG A 52 -2.25 -8.93 -7.52
#